data_AF-A0A162GL00-F1
#
_entry.id   AF-A0A162GL00-F1
#
_cell.length_a   1.000
_cell.length_b   1.000
_cell.length_c   1.000
_cell.angle_alpha   90.00
_cell.angle_beta   90.00
_cell.angle_gamma   90.00
#
_symmetry.space_group_name_H-M   'P 1'
#
loop_
_entity.id
_entity.type
_entity.pdbx_description
1 polymer ?
#
loop_
_entity_poly.entity_id
_entity_poly.type
_entity_poly.pdbx_seq_one_letter_code
_entity_poly.pdbx_strand_id
1 'polypeptide(L)'
;MRTGNRQGQGVVEALLSLPFLFLAGSAITALLYRGVVFYYIDYQLHEALICTQHESERFCKNELHQRLGKVLFLNSHYETEITRNRRTVKGKVLVNLSPELSIEKELKKSL
;
A
#
# COMPACT_ATOMS: atom_id res chain seq x y z
N MET A 1 27.84 39.03 33.04
CA MET A 1 27.65 37.83 32.21
C MET A 1 26.60 36.95 32.86
N ARG A 2 25.39 36.87 32.31
CA ARG A 2 24.34 35.98 32.81
C ARG A 2 24.63 34.56 32.30
N THR A 3 25.27 33.74 33.14
CA THR A 3 25.33 32.28 32.97
C THR A 3 23.97 31.69 33.31
N GLY A 4 23.03 31.77 32.37
CA GLY A 4 21.69 31.21 32.49
C GLY A 4 21.67 29.71 32.21
N ASN A 5 21.41 28.93 33.26
CA ASN A 5 20.88 27.57 33.31
C ASN A 5 20.80 26.76 31.98
N ARG A 6 21.92 26.16 31.55
CA ARG A 6 22.00 25.29 30.35
C ARG A 6 21.42 23.89 30.54
N GLN A 7 21.28 23.39 31.77
CA GLN A 7 20.84 22.01 32.03
C GLN A 7 19.32 21.82 31.82
N GLY A 8 18.50 22.86 32.00
CA GLY A 8 17.06 22.79 31.74
C GLY A 8 16.68 23.04 30.27
N GLN A 9 17.46 23.83 29.55
CA GLN A 9 17.14 24.25 28.19
C GLN A 9 17.21 23.09 27.18
N GLY A 10 18.19 22.19 27.32
CA GLY A 10 18.31 21.01 26.47
C GLY A 10 17.18 19.99 26.68
N VAL A 11 16.65 19.88 27.90
CA VAL A 11 15.50 19.00 28.20
C VAL A 11 14.22 19.55 27.55
N VAL A 12 14.03 20.87 27.56
CA VAL A 12 12.88 21.53 26.91
C VAL A 12 12.98 21.45 25.39
N GLU A 13 14.16 21.64 24.79
CA GLU A 13 14.37 21.45 23.35
C GLU A 13 14.16 19.98 22.91
N ALA A 14 14.62 19.02 23.72
CA ALA A 14 14.40 17.60 23.46
C ALA A 14 12.90 17.24 23.55
N LEU A 15 12.19 17.75 24.56
CA LEU A 15 10.74 17.56 24.72
C LEU A 15 9.92 18.14 23.54
N LEU A 16 10.37 19.24 22.94
CA LEU A 16 9.71 19.85 21.79
C LEU A 16 10.03 19.14 20.47
N SER A 17 11.22 18.55 20.34
CA SER A 17 11.68 17.87 19.12
C SER A 17 11.24 16.39 19.05
N LEU A 18 11.05 15.73 20.20
CA LEU A 18 10.62 14.32 20.26
C LEU A 18 9.29 14.05 19.52
N PRO A 19 8.22 14.87 19.70
CA PRO A 19 6.96 14.69 18.98
C PRO A 19 7.13 14.85 17.47
N PHE A 20 7.99 15.78 17.03
CA PHE A 20 8.30 15.96 15.61
C PHE A 20 9.02 14.76 15.01
N LEU A 21 10.00 14.21 15.72
CA LEU A 21 10.70 12.99 15.31
C LEU A 21 9.74 11.79 15.27
N PHE A 22 8.82 11.70 16.23
CA PHE A 22 7.80 10.65 16.25
C PHE A 22 6.82 10.79 15.06
N LEU A 23 6.35 12.00 14.77
CA LEU A 23 5.50 12.29 13.62
C LEU A 23 6.23 11.96 12.30
N ALA A 24 7.47 12.41 12.15
CA ALA A 24 8.28 12.11 10.96
C ALA A 24 8.53 10.61 10.80
N GLY A 25 8.87 9.91 11.89
CA GLY A 25 9.03 8.46 11.91
C GLY A 25 7.75 7.75 11.49
N SER A 26 6.61 8.12 12.07
CA SER A 26 5.31 7.52 11.73
C SER A 26 4.92 7.77 10.27
N ALA A 27 5.20 8.95 9.73
CA ALA A 27 4.96 9.27 8.32
C ALA A 27 5.83 8.42 7.39
N ILE A 28 7.13 8.27 7.70
CA ILE A 28 8.04 7.42 6.93
C ILE A 28 7.57 5.96 6.97
N THR A 29 7.22 5.44 8.15
CA THR A 29 6.70 4.08 8.29
C THR A 29 5.41 3.88 7.48
N ALA A 30 4.49 4.86 7.49
CA ALA A 30 3.27 4.79 6.70
C ALA A 30 3.56 4.78 5.18
N LEU A 31 4.52 5.58 4.72
CA LEU A 31 4.93 5.58 3.30
C LEU A 31 5.60 4.27 2.90
N LEU A 32 6.48 3.72 3.74
CA LEU A 32 7.12 2.42 3.51
C LEU A 32 6.10 1.30 3.44
N TYR A 33 5.15 1.26 4.39
CA TYR A 33 4.06 0.29 4.38
C TYR A 33 3.25 0.35 3.09
N ARG A 34 2.88 1.56 2.63
CA ARG A 34 2.19 1.74 1.34
C ARG A 34 3.02 1.25 0.16
N GLY A 35 4.32 1.53 0.15
CA GLY A 35 5.22 1.05 -0.89
C GLY A 35 5.26 -0.48 -0.97
N VAL A 36 5.38 -1.15 0.18
CA VAL A 36 5.37 -2.62 0.27
C VAL A 36 4.03 -3.19 -0.21
N VAL A 37 2.91 -2.63 0.27
CA VAL A 37 1.57 -3.07 -0.14
C VAL A 37 1.38 -2.90 -1.65
N PHE A 38 1.76 -1.75 -2.20
CA PHE A 38 1.66 -1.49 -3.63
C PHE A 38 2.48 -2.48 -4.47
N TYR A 39 3.73 -2.72 -4.07
CA TYR A 39 4.59 -3.69 -4.74
C TYR A 39 4.00 -5.10 -4.72
N TYR A 40 3.45 -5.51 -3.57
CA TYR A 40 2.83 -6.82 -3.45
C TYR A 40 1.56 -6.96 -4.29
N ILE A 41 0.67 -5.96 -4.25
CA ILE A 41 -0.55 -5.94 -5.07
C ILE A 41 -0.19 -6.00 -6.55
N ASP A 42 0.82 -5.24 -6.98
CA ASP A 42 1.27 -5.23 -8.37
C ASP A 42 1.74 -6.61 -8.82
N TYR A 43 2.55 -7.27 -7.98
CA TYR A 43 3.00 -8.63 -8.23
C TYR A 43 1.82 -9.62 -8.33
N GLN A 44 0.89 -9.59 -7.37
CA GLN A 44 -0.26 -10.50 -7.39
C GLN A 44 -1.21 -10.23 -8.56
N LEU A 45 -1.42 -8.97 -8.92
CA LEU A 45 -2.21 -8.60 -10.08
C LEU A 45 -1.56 -9.08 -11.38
N HIS A 46 -0.23 -8.98 -11.48
CA HIS A 46 0.51 -9.49 -12.62
C HIS A 46 0.33 -11.01 -12.78
N GLU A 47 0.48 -11.76 -11.70
CA GLU A 47 0.25 -13.21 -11.66
C GLU A 47 -1.20 -13.56 -12.03
N ALA A 48 -2.18 -12.82 -11.51
CA ALA A 48 -3.58 -13.03 -11.84
C ALA A 48 -3.88 -12.79 -13.32
N LEU A 49 -3.24 -11.79 -13.94
CA LEU A 49 -3.36 -11.55 -15.38
C LEU A 49 -2.74 -12.68 -16.20
N ILE A 50 -1.62 -13.25 -15.78
CA ILE A 50 -1.02 -14.43 -16.44
C ILE A 50 -1.92 -15.66 -16.28
N CYS A 51 -2.51 -15.85 -15.10
CA CYS A 51 -3.48 -16.92 -14.83
C CYS A 51 -4.63 -16.90 -15.85
N THR A 52 -5.18 -15.71 -16.18
CA THR A 52 -6.29 -15.60 -17.13
C THR A 52 -5.96 -16.08 -18.56
N GLN A 53 -4.69 -16.30 -18.89
CA GLN A 53 -4.31 -16.88 -20.18
C GLN A 53 -4.62 -18.38 -20.25
N HIS A 54 -4.55 -19.08 -19.13
CA HIS A 54 -4.65 -20.53 -19.02
C HIS A 54 -5.98 -20.98 -18.40
N GLU A 55 -6.51 -20.17 -17.48
CA GLU A 55 -7.69 -20.49 -16.66
C GLU A 55 -8.84 -19.50 -16.88
N SER A 56 -10.02 -19.85 -16.32
CA SER A 56 -11.18 -18.97 -16.35
C SER A 56 -11.00 -17.70 -15.49
N GLU A 57 -11.56 -16.57 -15.93
CA GLU A 57 -11.48 -15.31 -15.19
C GLU A 57 -11.98 -15.42 -13.75
N ARG A 58 -13.05 -16.20 -13.53
CA ARG A 58 -13.65 -16.39 -12.21
C ARG A 58 -12.70 -17.11 -11.27
N PHE A 59 -11.95 -18.10 -11.76
CA PHE A 59 -10.95 -18.82 -10.98
C PHE A 59 -9.81 -17.89 -10.57
N CYS A 60 -9.20 -17.19 -11.54
CA CYS A 60 -8.08 -16.28 -11.27
C CYS A 60 -8.48 -15.11 -10.36
N LYS A 61 -9.72 -14.61 -10.48
CA LYS A 61 -10.25 -13.57 -9.58
C LYS A 61 -10.39 -14.07 -8.15
N ASN A 62 -10.91 -15.28 -7.95
CA ASN A 62 -11.01 -15.88 -6.61
C ASN A 62 -9.63 -16.13 -6.00
N GLU A 63 -8.68 -16.62 -6.79
CA GLU A 63 -7.32 -16.85 -6.33
C GLU A 63 -6.63 -15.53 -5.93
N LEU A 64 -6.75 -14.49 -6.76
CA LEU A 64 -6.25 -13.14 -6.46
C LEU A 64 -6.86 -12.63 -5.15
N HIS A 65 -8.18 -12.79 -4.97
CA HIS A 65 -8.88 -12.36 -3.76
C HIS A 65 -8.35 -13.09 -2.52
N GLN A 66 -8.12 -14.41 -2.60
CA GLN A 66 -7.58 -15.20 -1.49
C GLN A 66 -6.12 -14.84 -1.15
N ARG A 67 -5.29 -14.54 -2.16
CA ARG A 67 -3.90 -14.12 -1.95
C ARG A 67 -3.82 -12.71 -1.35
N LEU A 68 -4.64 -11.78 -1.84
CA LEU A 68 -4.71 -10.42 -1.29
C LEU A 68 -5.22 -10.39 0.14
N GLY A 69 -6.23 -11.21 0.48
CA GLY A 69 -6.77 -11.29 1.83
C GLY A 69 -5.77 -11.79 2.89
N LYS A 70 -4.70 -12.47 2.49
CA LYS A 70 -3.62 -12.90 3.41
C LYS A 70 -2.61 -11.80 3.72
N VAL A 71 -2.48 -10.80 2.84
CA VAL A 71 -1.40 -9.79 2.92
C VAL A 71 -1.92 -8.42 3.28
N LEU A 72 -3.14 -8.09 2.87
CA LEU A 72 -3.80 -6.90 3.36
C LEU A 72 -4.20 -7.10 4.83
N PHE A 73 -3.93 -6.09 5.67
CA PHE A 73 -4.31 -6.13 7.08
C PHE A 73 -5.82 -6.42 7.23
N LEU A 74 -6.17 -7.11 8.32
CA LEU A 74 -7.46 -7.76 8.62
C LEU A 74 -8.77 -6.97 8.39
N ASN A 75 -8.73 -5.68 8.08
CA ASN A 75 -9.92 -4.85 7.80
C ASN A 75 -9.75 -3.91 6.61
N SER A 76 -8.80 -4.18 5.71
CA SER A 76 -8.60 -3.36 4.51
C SER A 76 -9.72 -3.68 3.52
N HIS A 77 -10.60 -2.71 3.22
CA HIS A 77 -11.54 -2.89 2.11
C HIS A 77 -10.78 -2.82 0.79
N TYR A 78 -10.91 -3.86 -0.03
CA TYR A 78 -10.34 -3.91 -1.36
C TYR A 78 -11.33 -4.43 -2.39
N GLU A 79 -11.23 -3.89 -3.59
CA GLU A 79 -12.01 -4.30 -4.74
C GLU A 79 -11.07 -4.79 -5.84
N THR A 80 -11.48 -5.87 -6.51
CA THR A 80 -10.71 -6.47 -7.62
C THR A 80 -11.59 -6.59 -8.85
N GLU A 81 -11.11 -6.09 -9.97
CA GLU A 81 -11.72 -6.22 -11.29
C GLU A 81 -10.71 -6.87 -12.23
N ILE A 82 -11.14 -7.91 -12.93
CA ILE A 82 -10.37 -8.56 -14.00
C ILE A 82 -11.33 -8.65 -15.17
N THR A 83 -10.94 -8.07 -16.30
CA THR A 83 -11.77 -8.01 -17.51
C THR A 83 -10.94 -8.50 -18.68
N ARG A 84 -11.33 -9.62 -19.28
CA ARG A 84 -10.71 -10.14 -20.50
C ARG A 84 -11.55 -9.76 -21.70
N ASN A 85 -10.92 -9.13 -22.69
CA ASN A 85 -11.46 -8.98 -24.03
C ASN A 85 -10.63 -9.82 -25.00
N ARG A 86 -11.14 -10.10 -26.21
CA ARG A 86 -10.53 -11.03 -27.17
C ARG A 86 -9.06 -10.75 -27.51
N ARG A 87 -8.60 -9.51 -27.32
CA ARG A 87 -7.22 -9.06 -27.62
C ARG A 87 -6.49 -8.45 -26.43
N THR A 88 -7.16 -8.24 -25.30
CA THR A 88 -6.60 -7.49 -24.17
C THR A 88 -7.08 -8.05 -22.85
N VAL A 89 -6.19 -8.14 -21.88
CA VAL A 89 -6.55 -8.46 -20.49
C VAL A 89 -6.26 -7.21 -19.67
N LYS A 90 -7.25 -6.79 -18.87
CA LYS A 90 -7.10 -5.70 -17.91
C LYS A 90 -7.38 -6.21 -16.51
N GLY A 91 -6.66 -5.67 -15.56
CA GLY A 91 -6.85 -5.94 -14.14
C GLY A 91 -6.74 -4.65 -13.35
N LYS A 92 -7.58 -4.50 -12.34
CA LYS A 92 -7.61 -3.37 -11.41
C LYS A 92 -7.77 -3.90 -9.99
N VAL A 93 -6.96 -3.37 -9.08
CA VAL A 93 -7.11 -3.61 -7.64
C VAL A 93 -7.16 -2.24 -6.98
N LEU A 94 -8.24 -1.99 -6.24
CA LEU A 94 -8.44 -0.81 -5.42
C LEU A 94 -8.29 -1.21 -3.96
N VAL A 95 -7.44 -0.53 -3.22
CA VAL A 95 -7.22 -0.80 -1.80
C VAL A 95 -7.35 0.49 -1.02
N ASN A 96 -8.28 0.50 -0.07
CA ASN A 96 -8.45 1.60 0.87
C ASN A 96 -7.54 1.36 2.07
N LEU A 97 -6.37 2.01 2.07
CA LEU A 97 -5.43 1.96 3.19
C LEU A 97 -5.76 3.12 4.14
N SER A 98 -6.14 2.81 5.39
CA SER A 98 -6.27 3.81 6.46
C SER A 98 -4.90 4.11 7.07
N PRO A 99 -4.50 5.39 7.26
CA PRO A 99 -5.25 6.62 6.96
C PRO A 99 -5.35 6.86 5.45
N GLU A 100 -6.55 7.23 4.99
CA GLU A 100 -7.00 7.22 3.59
C GLU A 100 -6.05 7.98 2.64
N LEU A 101 -5.29 7.24 1.82
CA LEU A 101 -4.99 7.69 0.47
C LEU A 101 -5.42 6.58 -0.48
N SER A 102 -6.42 6.89 -1.31
CA SER A 102 -6.88 6.00 -2.38
C SER A 102 -5.78 5.89 -3.43
N ILE A 103 -5.31 4.66 -3.68
CA ILE A 103 -4.36 4.35 -4.74
C ILE A 103 -5.15 3.69 -5.87
N GLU A 104 -5.34 4.41 -6.98
CA GLU A 104 -5.92 3.87 -8.20
C GLU A 104 -4.80 3.55 -9.20
N LYS A 105 -4.67 2.28 -9.60
CA LYS A 105 -3.70 1.86 -10.63
C LYS A 105 -4.42 1.09 -11.76
N GLU A 106 -4.23 1.56 -13.00
CA GLU A 106 -4.66 0.86 -14.22
C GLU A 106 -3.43 0.34 -14.96
N LEU A 107 -3.37 -0.97 -15.24
CA LEU A 107 -2.31 -1.59 -16.05
C LEU A 107 -2.91 -2.13 -17.35
N LYS A 108 -2.34 -1.69 -18.48
CA LYS A 108 -2.77 -2.08 -19.84
C LYS A 108 -1.58 -2.70 -20.57
N LYS A 109 -1.69 -3.95 -20.99
CA LYS A 109 -0.68 -4.64 -21.82
C LYS A 109 -1.30 -5.01 -23.17
N SER A 110 -0.64 -4.66 -24.27
CA SER A 110 -1.04 -5.08 -25.63
C SER A 110 -0.26 -6.34 -26.04
N LEU A 111 -0.97 -7.28 -26.65
CA LEU A 111 -0.41 -8.44 -27.36
C LEU A 111 0.16 -8.02 -28.71
#